data_AF-A0AAP0J467-F1
#
_entry.id   AF-A0AAP0J467-F1
#
_cell.length_a   1.000
_cell.length_b   1.000
_cell.length_c   1.000
_cell.angle_alpha   90.00
_cell.angle_beta   90.00
_cell.angle_gamma   90.00
#
_symmetry.space_group_name_H-M   'P 1'
#
loop_
_entity.id
_entity.type
_entity.pdbx_description
1 polymer ?
#
loop_
_entity_poly.entity_id
_entity_poly.type
_entity_poly.pdbx_seq_one_letter_code
_entity_poly.pdbx_strand_id
1 'polypeptide(L)'
;MEAMQNVVRLHRACNNAGLEEISSLTSANSSSIKEFLEEMDKESSSIFGDLQGTLSGYQGEMALFAKELRERFQDSIVHTKETSKFINGILEKLLEESNKLESDTIIAHEAQLQSIADFRKAYEEQAHLESEKLLADMTNLVTDHIRRQKELVELRLDGLRDDAAKNKSCLAMHTSSMGSITTDAKRKWQEFSMQAEDGTKDAADFSAAKHCRMEVLLKKCVTTVDTASMHWKRAQQSVNEMSSQHVSALEQLVRNVSDGNEQHDADIASARTVAEEDVARNSDEFLHNFESISEKERESVSGIMGVVEAHSSSIQNLREDYSGQATDVKVQIQSTFEQKYMDYEPSGLTPVRCELDVPSKGTIESLRALPMESLLEEFRENHPYEPPSNTKELKPSLIPRSPLIQIN
;
A
#
# COMPACT_ATOMS: atom_id res chain seq x y z
N MET A 1 -21.54 8.56 -46.71
CA MET A 1 -20.48 7.90 -45.90
C MET A 1 -19.53 8.88 -45.23
N GLU A 2 -19.25 10.03 -45.83
CA GLU A 2 -18.45 11.11 -45.23
C GLU A 2 -18.93 11.58 -43.84
N ALA A 3 -20.24 11.75 -43.65
CA ALA A 3 -20.80 12.15 -42.35
C ALA A 3 -20.48 11.15 -41.22
N MET A 4 -20.43 9.85 -41.51
CA MET A 4 -20.09 8.81 -40.53
C MET A 4 -18.62 8.89 -40.13
N GLN A 5 -17.72 9.11 -41.10
CA GLN A 5 -16.29 9.28 -40.82
C GLN A 5 -16.04 10.55 -39.99
N ASN A 6 -16.77 11.63 -40.23
CA ASN A 6 -16.65 12.85 -39.43
C ASN A 6 -17.08 12.64 -37.97
N VAL A 7 -18.13 11.84 -37.73
CA VAL A 7 -18.55 11.47 -36.36
C VAL A 7 -17.47 10.63 -35.66
N VAL A 8 -16.86 9.67 -36.36
CA VAL A 8 -15.78 8.84 -35.79
C VAL A 8 -14.55 9.69 -35.45
N ARG A 9 -14.15 10.60 -36.33
CA ARG A 9 -13.05 11.55 -36.06
C ARG A 9 -13.34 12.47 -34.89
N LEU A 10 -14.57 12.95 -34.76
CA LEU A 10 -14.97 13.76 -33.62
C LEU A 10 -14.90 12.95 -32.31
N HIS A 11 -15.40 11.71 -32.32
CA HIS A 11 -15.29 10.81 -31.16
C HIS A 11 -13.84 10.52 -30.78
N ARG A 12 -12.98 10.25 -31.76
CA ARG A 12 -11.54 10.07 -31.56
C ARG A 12 -10.92 11.31 -30.91
N ALA A 13 -11.18 12.50 -31.45
CA ALA A 13 -10.64 13.75 -30.91
C ALA A 13 -11.12 14.01 -29.47
N CYS A 14 -12.41 13.85 -29.19
CA CYS A 14 -12.97 14.01 -27.85
C CYS A 14 -12.42 12.98 -26.85
N ASN A 15 -12.33 11.71 -27.25
CA ASN A 15 -11.80 10.66 -26.38
C ASN A 15 -10.32 10.88 -26.07
N ASN A 16 -9.49 11.19 -27.08
CA ASN A 16 -8.06 11.43 -26.87
C ASN A 16 -7.83 12.66 -25.98
N ALA A 17 -8.59 13.74 -26.19
CA ALA A 17 -8.51 14.92 -25.31
C ALA A 17 -8.85 14.58 -23.85
N GLY A 18 -9.90 13.77 -23.62
CA GLY A 18 -10.26 13.31 -22.27
C GLY A 18 -9.18 12.40 -21.64
N LEU A 19 -8.54 11.55 -22.43
CA LEU A 19 -7.44 10.70 -21.97
C LEU A 19 -6.19 11.50 -21.62
N GLU A 20 -5.86 12.53 -22.41
CA GLU A 20 -4.77 13.47 -22.12
C GLU A 20 -5.03 14.27 -20.83
N GLU A 21 -6.28 14.71 -20.61
CA GLU A 21 -6.67 15.37 -19.36
C GLU A 21 -6.48 14.44 -18.15
N ILE A 22 -6.92 13.18 -18.26
CA ILE A 22 -6.73 12.17 -17.20
C ILE A 22 -5.24 11.91 -16.93
N SER A 23 -4.43 11.81 -17.98
CA SER A 23 -2.97 11.63 -17.86
C SER A 23 -2.29 12.82 -17.18
N SER A 24 -2.65 14.03 -17.59
CA SER A 24 -2.18 15.29 -17.00
C SER A 24 -2.55 15.38 -15.52
N LEU A 25 -3.82 15.13 -15.17
CA LEU A 25 -4.30 15.17 -13.80
C LEU A 25 -3.61 14.13 -12.91
N THR A 26 -3.36 12.93 -13.44
CA THR A 26 -2.65 11.89 -12.68
C THR A 26 -1.19 12.25 -12.44
N SER A 27 -0.52 12.81 -13.44
CA SER A 27 0.86 13.29 -13.33
C SER A 27 0.97 14.45 -12.33
N ALA A 28 0.02 15.38 -12.39
CA ALA A 28 -0.08 16.49 -11.43
C ALA A 28 -0.33 15.98 -10.00
N ASN A 29 -1.24 15.01 -9.81
CA ASN A 29 -1.49 14.40 -8.51
C ASN A 29 -0.25 13.67 -7.96
N SER A 30 0.45 12.90 -8.80
CA SER A 30 1.70 12.24 -8.40
C SER A 30 2.76 13.25 -7.99
N SER A 31 2.86 14.37 -8.70
CA SER A 31 3.81 15.45 -8.38
C SER A 31 3.46 16.12 -7.05
N SER A 32 2.19 16.47 -6.83
CA SER A 32 1.71 17.01 -5.55
C SER A 32 1.97 16.08 -4.37
N ILE A 33 1.77 14.77 -4.53
CA ILE A 33 2.07 13.76 -3.49
C ILE A 33 3.56 13.77 -3.18
N LYS A 34 4.42 13.80 -4.21
CA LYS A 34 5.87 13.81 -4.04
C LYS A 34 6.33 15.08 -3.31
N GLU A 35 5.85 16.26 -3.71
CA GLU A 35 6.16 17.53 -3.05
C GLU A 35 5.73 17.53 -1.58
N PHE A 36 4.53 17.04 -1.28
CA PHE A 36 4.04 16.88 0.09
C PHE A 36 4.94 15.96 0.92
N LEU A 37 5.35 14.82 0.35
CA LEU A 37 6.25 13.88 1.02
C LEU A 37 7.67 14.44 1.22
N GLU A 38 8.17 15.27 0.30
CA GLU A 38 9.46 15.96 0.44
C GLU A 38 9.42 16.99 1.56
N GLU A 39 8.32 17.73 1.71
CA GLU A 39 8.16 18.68 2.82
C GLU A 39 8.05 17.96 4.17
N MET A 40 7.24 16.89 4.23
CA MET A 40 7.16 16.05 5.42
C MET A 40 8.50 15.40 5.78
N ASP A 41 9.34 15.08 4.80
CA ASP A 41 10.66 14.51 5.06
C ASP A 41 11.64 15.52 5.68
N LYS A 42 11.57 16.80 5.29
CA LYS A 42 12.35 17.86 5.94
C LYS A 42 11.95 18.00 7.41
N GLU A 43 10.64 18.10 7.68
CA GLU A 43 10.11 18.23 9.04
C GLU A 43 10.45 16.97 9.87
N SER A 44 10.19 15.79 9.33
CA SER A 44 10.49 14.52 9.97
C SER A 44 11.97 14.33 10.26
N SER A 45 12.84 14.67 9.31
CA SER A 45 14.30 14.62 9.49
C SER A 45 14.77 15.59 10.56
N SER A 46 14.18 16.79 10.66
CA SER A 46 14.46 17.73 11.75
C SER A 46 14.06 17.14 13.09
N ILE A 47 12.83 16.63 13.23
CA ILE A 47 12.33 16.04 14.48
C ILE A 47 13.17 14.85 14.92
N PHE A 48 13.51 13.94 14.00
CA PHE A 48 14.35 12.79 14.32
C PHE A 48 15.78 13.22 14.68
N GLY A 49 16.34 14.22 14.00
CA GLY A 49 17.64 14.80 14.31
C GLY A 49 17.68 15.41 15.71
N ASP A 50 16.68 16.22 16.06
CA ASP A 50 16.56 16.85 17.38
C ASP A 50 16.40 15.81 18.49
N LEU A 51 15.59 14.78 18.24
CA LEU A 51 15.37 13.70 19.20
C LEU A 51 16.63 12.85 19.40
N GLN A 52 17.35 12.53 18.33
CA GLN A 52 18.61 11.80 18.39
C GLN A 52 19.68 12.62 19.10
N GLY A 53 19.78 13.92 18.81
CA GLY A 53 20.67 14.85 19.49
C GLY A 53 20.37 14.94 20.99
N THR A 54 19.09 15.09 21.36
CA THR A 54 18.65 15.15 22.76
C THR A 54 18.95 13.85 23.51
N LEU A 55 18.66 12.69 22.91
CA LEU A 55 18.95 11.40 23.52
C LEU A 55 20.45 11.15 23.68
N SER A 56 21.26 11.56 22.70
CA SER A 56 22.72 11.51 22.79
C SER A 56 23.25 12.43 23.90
N GLY A 57 22.68 13.64 24.02
CA GLY A 57 22.94 14.56 25.12
C GLY A 57 22.66 13.93 26.48
N TYR A 58 21.46 13.39 26.68
CA TYR A 58 21.11 12.68 27.92
C TYR A 58 22.00 11.48 28.21
N GLN A 59 22.48 10.77 27.19
CA GLN A 59 23.40 9.66 27.39
C GLN A 59 24.75 10.14 27.93
N GLY A 60 25.27 11.24 27.40
CA GLY A 60 26.49 11.88 27.89
C GLY A 60 26.33 12.39 29.32
N GLU A 61 25.25 13.14 29.59
CA GLU A 61 24.97 13.68 30.93
C GLU A 61 24.77 12.58 31.98
N MET A 62 24.05 11.50 31.64
CA MET A 62 23.84 10.37 32.55
C MET A 62 25.16 9.66 32.90
N ALA A 63 26.05 9.50 31.92
CA ALA A 63 27.36 8.90 32.13
C ALA A 63 28.24 9.77 33.03
N LEU A 64 28.22 11.10 32.83
CA LEU A 64 28.92 12.06 33.69
C LEU A 64 28.35 12.02 35.12
N PHE A 65 27.02 12.10 35.26
CA PHE A 65 26.35 12.05 36.55
C PHE A 65 26.69 10.77 37.33
N ALA A 66 26.66 9.60 36.69
CA ALA A 66 26.99 8.34 37.35
C ALA A 66 28.47 8.23 37.71
N LYS A 67 29.37 8.84 36.92
CA LYS A 67 30.79 8.94 37.25
C LYS A 67 30.99 9.80 38.50
N GLU A 68 30.46 11.02 38.51
CA GLU A 68 30.56 11.94 39.65
C GLU A 68 29.98 11.33 40.93
N LEU A 69 28.85 10.63 40.82
CA LEU A 69 28.21 10.00 41.96
C LEU A 69 29.06 8.85 42.52
N ARG A 70 29.70 8.07 41.65
CA ARG A 70 30.65 7.01 42.06
C ARG A 70 31.88 7.60 42.75
N GLU A 71 32.42 8.70 42.23
CA GLU A 71 33.53 9.44 42.85
C GLU A 71 33.15 9.94 44.25
N ARG A 72 31.98 10.57 44.40
CA ARG A 72 31.52 11.04 45.73
C ARG A 72 31.33 9.93 46.74
N PHE A 73 30.80 8.78 46.34
CA PHE A 73 30.69 7.62 47.25
C PHE A 73 32.07 7.10 47.66
N GLN A 74 33.02 7.05 46.72
CA GLN A 74 34.39 6.65 47.01
C GLN A 74 35.06 7.62 47.99
N ASP A 75 34.92 8.93 47.78
CA ASP A 75 35.43 9.96 48.68
C ASP A 75 34.84 9.83 50.08
N SER A 76 33.52 9.57 50.18
CA SER A 76 32.84 9.34 51.46
C SER A 76 33.38 8.12 52.21
N ILE A 77 33.65 7.01 51.51
CA ILE A 77 34.26 5.82 52.10
C ILE A 77 35.68 6.12 52.60
N VAL A 78 36.49 6.81 51.80
CA VAL A 78 37.86 7.19 52.18
C VAL A 78 37.84 8.10 53.40
N HIS A 79 36.98 9.12 53.41
CA HIS A 79 36.87 10.06 54.51
C HIS A 79 36.40 9.40 55.82
N THR A 80 35.45 8.45 55.72
CA THR A 80 34.97 7.66 56.87
C THR A 80 36.10 6.82 57.45
N LYS A 81 36.90 6.16 56.59
CA LYS A 81 38.07 5.37 57.01
C LYS A 81 39.15 6.21 57.69
N GLU A 82 39.46 7.38 57.14
CA GLU A 82 40.44 8.30 57.73
C GLU A 82 39.98 8.81 59.09
N THR A 83 38.73 9.23 59.20
CA THR A 83 38.10 9.67 60.46
C THR A 83 38.13 8.53 61.48
N SER A 84 37.83 7.31 61.05
CA SER A 84 37.85 6.13 61.92
C SER A 84 39.24 5.81 62.43
N LYS A 85 40.26 5.88 61.56
CA LYS A 85 41.66 5.72 61.94
C LYS A 85 42.09 6.77 62.97
N PHE A 86 41.69 8.02 62.79
CA PHE A 86 41.99 9.11 63.71
C PHE A 86 41.36 8.90 65.09
N ILE A 87 40.05 8.59 65.16
CA ILE A 87 39.34 8.37 66.42
C ILE A 87 39.87 7.14 67.15
N ASN A 88 40.12 6.03 66.44
CA ASN A 88 40.73 4.84 67.04
C ASN A 88 42.11 5.15 67.65
N GLY A 89 42.93 5.98 67.00
CA GLY A 89 44.21 6.42 67.54
C GLY A 89 44.08 7.26 68.82
N ILE A 90 43.07 8.15 68.90
CA ILE A 90 42.77 8.89 70.13
C ILE A 90 42.38 7.95 71.27
N LEU A 91 41.48 7.00 71.00
CA LEU A 91 40.98 6.06 72.00
C LEU A 91 42.07 5.10 72.50
N GLU A 92 42.96 4.66 71.61
CA GLU A 92 44.13 3.85 72.00
C GLU A 92 45.06 4.63 72.92
N LYS A 93 45.35 5.90 72.60
CA LYS A 93 46.19 6.74 73.45
C LYS A 93 45.54 7.03 74.82
N LEU A 94 44.23 7.25 74.86
CA LEU A 94 43.47 7.43 76.10
C LEU A 94 43.56 6.19 77.00
N LEU A 95 43.46 5.00 76.41
CA LEU A 95 43.61 3.74 77.13
C LEU A 95 45.04 3.56 77.68
N GLU A 96 46.06 3.90 76.88
CA GLU A 96 47.46 3.86 77.29
C GLU A 96 47.74 4.82 78.46
N GLU A 97 47.32 6.08 78.37
CA GLU A 97 47.47 7.07 79.44
C GLU A 97 46.69 6.66 80.71
N SER A 98 45.52 6.02 80.56
CA SER A 98 44.77 5.45 81.69
C SER A 98 45.60 4.38 82.42
N ASN A 99 46.16 3.42 81.69
CA ASN A 99 46.98 2.36 82.28
C ASN A 99 48.25 2.90 82.94
N LYS A 100 48.85 3.93 82.34
CA LYS A 100 50.01 4.63 82.90
C LYS A 100 49.66 5.33 84.21
N LEU A 101 48.53 6.05 84.24
CA LEU A 101 48.03 6.70 85.46
C LEU A 101 47.75 5.69 86.59
N GLU A 102 47.25 4.50 86.26
CA GLU A 102 47.07 3.41 87.23
C GLU A 102 48.42 3.01 87.86
N SER A 103 49.42 2.80 87.02
CA SER A 103 50.77 2.42 87.43
C SER A 103 51.42 3.51 88.29
N ASP A 104 51.33 4.77 87.87
CA ASP A 104 51.85 5.93 88.61
C ASP A 104 51.14 6.08 89.98
N THR A 105 49.84 5.80 90.04
CA THR A 105 49.06 5.81 91.30
C THR A 105 49.55 4.73 92.27
N ILE A 106 49.89 3.54 91.79
CA ILE A 106 50.44 2.45 92.61
C ILE A 106 51.81 2.85 93.17
N ILE A 107 52.70 3.36 92.32
CA ILE A 107 54.07 3.79 92.70
C ILE A 107 54.00 4.93 93.73
N ALA A 108 53.17 5.95 93.47
CA ALA A 108 53.03 7.09 94.35
C ALA A 108 52.50 6.69 95.73
N HIS A 109 51.49 5.81 95.79
CA HIS A 109 50.97 5.29 97.06
C HIS A 109 52.01 4.47 97.82
N GLU A 110 52.78 3.63 97.14
CA GLU A 110 53.85 2.84 97.77
C GLU A 110 54.94 3.74 98.36
N ALA A 111 55.39 4.75 97.61
CA ALA A 111 56.33 5.76 98.10
C ALA A 111 55.77 6.55 99.30
N GLN A 112 54.48 6.89 99.28
CA GLN A 112 53.82 7.61 100.36
C GLN A 112 53.73 6.75 101.64
N LEU A 113 53.40 5.46 101.51
CA LEU A 113 53.42 4.51 102.62
C LEU A 113 54.83 4.34 103.20
N GLN A 114 55.85 4.26 102.34
CA GLN A 114 57.24 4.15 102.78
C GLN A 114 57.68 5.41 103.54
N SER A 115 57.38 6.61 103.02
CA SER A 115 57.68 7.87 103.70
C SER A 115 56.99 7.99 105.07
N ILE A 116 55.74 7.54 105.19
CA ILE A 116 55.03 7.49 106.48
C ILE A 116 55.72 6.52 107.44
N ALA A 117 56.16 5.35 106.96
CA ALA A 117 56.86 4.36 107.77
C ALA A 117 58.24 4.87 108.23
N ASP A 118 59.00 5.51 107.34
CA ASP A 118 60.31 6.10 107.65
C ASP A 118 60.17 7.24 108.66
N PHE A 119 59.16 8.11 108.49
CA PHE A 119 58.85 9.18 109.45
C PHE A 119 58.49 8.62 110.82
N ARG A 120 57.63 7.58 110.88
CA ARG A 120 57.28 6.90 112.13
C ARG A 120 58.53 6.40 112.84
N LYS A 121 59.41 5.70 112.12
CA LYS A 121 60.64 5.14 112.69
C LYS A 121 61.57 6.24 113.22
N ALA A 122 61.82 7.28 112.42
CA ALA A 122 62.66 8.41 112.84
C ALA A 122 62.09 9.13 114.08
N TYR A 123 60.76 9.27 114.15
CA TYR A 123 60.09 9.87 115.30
C TYR A 123 60.17 8.97 116.54
N GLU A 124 59.95 7.66 116.41
CA GLU A 124 60.09 6.70 117.50
C GLU A 124 61.52 6.71 118.10
N GLU A 125 62.55 6.74 117.25
CA GLU A 125 63.95 6.84 117.65
C GLU A 125 64.26 8.17 118.35
N GLN A 126 63.80 9.31 117.81
CA GLN A 126 63.98 10.62 118.43
C GLN A 126 63.25 10.74 119.78
N ALA A 127 62.01 10.25 119.86
CA ALA A 127 61.23 10.24 121.09
C ALA A 127 61.91 9.40 122.18
N HIS A 128 62.56 8.29 121.82
CA HIS A 128 63.36 7.49 122.74
C HIS A 128 64.59 8.25 123.25
N LEU A 129 65.34 8.89 122.35
CA LEU A 129 66.53 9.67 122.70
C LEU A 129 66.21 10.88 123.59
N GLU A 130 65.14 11.60 123.28
CA GLU A 130 64.66 12.72 124.12
C GLU A 130 64.11 12.23 125.47
N SER A 131 63.43 11.08 125.50
CA SER A 131 63.00 10.41 126.73
C SER A 131 64.18 10.06 127.63
N GLU A 132 65.23 9.43 127.09
CA GLU A 132 66.43 9.05 127.87
C GLU A 132 67.19 10.28 128.40
N LYS A 133 67.28 11.36 127.61
CA LYS A 133 67.94 12.61 128.01
C LYS A 133 67.18 13.39 129.09
N LEU A 134 65.85 13.24 129.16
CA LEU A 134 64.96 13.96 130.08
C LEU A 134 64.59 13.18 131.35
N LEU A 135 64.75 11.84 131.32
CA LEU A 135 64.52 10.92 132.46
C LEU A 135 65.34 11.31 133.71
N ALA A 136 66.43 12.04 133.51
CA ALA A 136 67.29 12.54 134.58
C ALA A 136 66.70 13.73 135.36
N ASP A 137 65.78 14.54 134.81
CA ASP A 137 65.44 15.85 135.40
C ASP A 137 63.98 16.06 135.90
N MET A 138 62.94 15.32 135.47
CA MET A 138 61.55 15.55 135.95
C MET A 138 60.67 14.27 136.01
N THR A 139 60.90 13.41 137.00
CA THR A 139 60.46 12.00 137.01
C THR A 139 58.94 11.70 137.02
N ASN A 140 57.99 12.65 137.19
CA ASN A 140 56.56 12.29 137.22
C ASN A 140 55.57 13.13 136.38
N LEU A 141 55.92 14.33 135.89
CA LEU A 141 54.94 15.17 135.13
C LEU A 141 55.05 15.02 133.60
N VAL A 142 56.21 14.59 133.12
CA VAL A 142 56.55 14.65 131.68
C VAL A 142 56.35 13.31 130.97
N THR A 143 56.34 12.19 131.69
CA THR A 143 56.09 10.84 131.14
C THR A 143 54.71 10.74 130.49
N ASP A 144 53.69 11.30 131.13
CA ASP A 144 52.34 11.38 130.56
C ASP A 144 52.27 12.35 129.37
N HIS A 145 53.08 13.41 129.36
CA HIS A 145 53.16 14.34 128.23
C HIS A 145 53.77 13.70 126.98
N ILE A 146 54.89 12.97 127.12
CA ILE A 146 55.57 12.26 126.02
C ILE A 146 54.68 11.15 125.46
N ARG A 147 54.06 10.35 126.34
CA ARG A 147 53.11 9.30 125.93
C ARG A 147 51.95 9.91 125.13
N ARG A 148 51.38 11.02 125.61
CA ARG A 148 50.27 11.70 124.93
C ARG A 148 50.68 12.32 123.60
N GLN A 149 51.92 12.82 123.45
CA GLN A 149 52.46 13.26 122.17
C GLN A 149 52.64 12.11 121.18
N LYS A 150 53.19 10.97 121.62
CA LYS A 150 53.31 9.75 120.80
C LYS A 150 51.94 9.28 120.30
N GLU A 151 50.98 9.17 121.21
CA GLU A 151 49.60 8.78 120.88
C GLU A 151 48.97 9.75 119.85
N LEU A 152 49.25 11.07 119.96
CA LEU A 152 48.77 12.08 119.02
C LEU A 152 49.39 11.94 117.62
N VAL A 153 50.69 11.64 117.55
CA VAL A 153 51.39 11.45 116.27
C VAL A 153 51.01 10.13 115.63
N GLU A 154 50.91 9.03 116.39
CA GLU A 154 50.40 7.75 115.89
C GLU A 154 48.99 7.89 115.32
N LEU A 155 48.08 8.54 116.04
CA LEU A 155 46.72 8.81 115.55
C LEU A 155 46.73 9.63 114.25
N ARG A 156 47.64 10.61 114.13
CA ARG A 156 47.78 11.42 112.92
C ARG A 156 48.38 10.63 111.75
N LEU A 157 49.33 9.73 112.02
CA LEU A 157 49.95 8.86 111.02
C LEU A 157 48.98 7.81 110.50
N ASP A 158 48.15 7.25 111.38
CA ASP A 158 47.08 6.34 110.99
C ASP A 158 46.05 7.07 110.12
N GLY A 159 45.64 8.29 110.50
CA GLY A 159 44.79 9.13 109.66
C GLY A 159 45.39 9.45 108.28
N LEU A 160 46.70 9.74 108.21
CA LEU A 160 47.41 9.96 106.95
C LEU A 160 47.47 8.69 106.09
N ARG A 161 47.67 7.53 106.70
CA ARG A 161 47.67 6.23 106.01
C ARG A 161 46.29 5.90 105.47
N ASP A 162 45.24 6.13 106.25
CA ASP A 162 43.85 5.94 105.84
C ASP A 162 43.48 6.88 104.68
N ASP A 163 43.89 8.14 104.74
CA ASP A 163 43.66 9.10 103.66
C ASP A 163 44.45 8.74 102.39
N ALA A 164 45.69 8.25 102.52
CA ALA A 164 46.47 7.72 101.39
C ALA A 164 45.79 6.51 100.75
N ALA A 165 45.27 5.58 101.56
CA ALA A 165 44.54 4.41 101.07
C ALA A 165 43.23 4.78 100.36
N LYS A 166 42.47 5.74 100.91
CA LYS A 166 41.26 6.29 100.26
C LYS A 166 41.59 6.96 98.93
N ASN A 167 42.65 7.76 98.86
CA ASN A 167 43.10 8.43 97.63
C ASN A 167 43.49 7.41 96.55
N LYS A 168 44.25 6.36 96.91
CA LYS A 168 44.56 5.26 95.98
C LYS A 168 43.30 4.58 95.46
N SER A 169 42.38 4.23 96.34
CA SER A 169 41.13 3.56 95.97
C SER A 169 40.29 4.44 95.02
N CYS A 170 40.18 5.74 95.32
CA CYS A 170 39.47 6.71 94.48
C CYS A 170 40.09 6.83 93.09
N LEU A 171 41.41 7.03 93.01
CA LEU A 171 42.12 7.13 91.74
C LEU A 171 42.03 5.83 90.92
N ALA A 172 42.24 4.67 91.56
CA ALA A 172 42.11 3.37 90.89
C ALA A 172 40.70 3.16 90.31
N MET A 173 39.65 3.55 91.04
CA MET A 173 38.27 3.51 90.55
C MET A 173 38.07 4.40 89.32
N HIS A 174 38.55 5.64 89.35
CA HIS A 174 38.46 6.55 88.21
C HIS A 174 39.22 6.03 87.00
N THR A 175 40.41 5.49 87.19
CA THR A 175 41.22 4.91 86.11
C THR A 175 40.54 3.68 85.48
N SER A 176 39.97 2.79 86.29
CA SER A 176 39.18 1.66 85.81
C SER A 176 37.93 2.10 85.04
N SER A 177 37.22 3.12 85.55
CA SER A 177 36.08 3.72 84.87
C SER A 177 36.50 4.34 83.53
N MET A 178 37.64 5.01 83.46
CA MET A 178 38.14 5.62 82.22
C MET A 178 38.50 4.55 81.18
N GLY A 179 39.13 3.44 81.60
CA GLY A 179 39.39 2.29 80.73
C GLY A 179 38.11 1.67 80.17
N SER A 180 37.09 1.47 81.01
CA SER A 180 35.81 0.89 80.56
C SER A 180 35.03 1.83 79.61
N ILE A 181 34.99 3.13 79.88
CA ILE A 181 34.38 4.12 78.98
C ILE A 181 35.12 4.16 77.64
N THR A 182 36.44 4.17 77.66
CA THR A 182 37.27 4.24 76.44
C THR A 182 37.08 3.00 75.56
N THR A 183 37.03 1.81 76.16
CA THR A 183 36.79 0.55 75.44
C THR A 183 35.37 0.47 74.86
N ASP A 184 34.35 0.91 75.61
CA ASP A 184 32.97 0.96 75.11
C ASP A 184 32.82 1.97 73.97
N ALA A 185 33.45 3.15 74.09
CA ALA A 185 33.48 4.16 73.04
C ALA A 185 34.15 3.62 71.77
N LYS A 186 35.28 2.89 71.90
CA LYS A 186 35.97 2.26 70.76
C LYS A 186 35.07 1.26 70.05
N ARG A 187 34.42 0.36 70.80
CA ARG A 187 33.51 -0.64 70.24
C ARG A 187 32.34 0.01 69.48
N LYS A 188 31.65 0.97 70.09
CA LYS A 188 30.53 1.69 69.46
C LYS A 188 30.96 2.47 68.22
N TRP A 189 32.13 3.11 68.27
CA TRP A 189 32.67 3.84 67.13
C TRP A 189 33.01 2.91 65.96
N GLN A 190 33.62 1.76 66.23
CA GLN A 190 33.93 0.77 65.20
C GLN A 190 32.65 0.21 64.53
N GLU A 191 31.63 -0.09 65.34
CA GLU A 191 30.32 -0.54 64.84
C GLU A 191 29.67 0.53 63.94
N PHE A 192 29.66 1.79 64.40
CA PHE A 192 29.14 2.92 63.62
C PHE A 192 29.92 3.14 62.32
N SER A 193 31.26 3.13 62.38
CA SER A 193 32.14 3.31 61.21
C SER A 193 31.90 2.23 60.17
N MET A 194 31.80 0.96 60.59
CA MET A 194 31.52 -0.15 59.70
C MET A 194 30.14 0.00 59.04
N GLN A 195 29.11 0.34 59.83
CA GLN A 195 27.77 0.56 59.30
C GLN A 195 27.70 1.74 58.33
N ALA A 196 28.44 2.82 58.59
CA ALA A 196 28.52 3.98 57.69
C ALA A 196 29.22 3.64 56.37
N GLU A 197 30.30 2.85 56.42
CA GLU A 197 31.00 2.35 55.23
C GLU A 197 30.11 1.41 54.40
N ASP A 198 29.48 0.44 55.04
CA ASP A 198 28.56 -0.51 54.40
C ASP A 198 27.36 0.20 53.78
N GLY A 199 26.74 1.14 54.52
CA GLY A 199 25.62 1.93 54.00
C GLY A 199 26.01 2.80 52.80
N THR A 200 27.22 3.38 52.80
CA THR A 200 27.73 4.15 51.66
C THR A 200 27.98 3.24 50.45
N LYS A 201 28.52 2.04 50.68
CA LYS A 201 28.77 1.04 49.64
C LYS A 201 27.46 0.52 49.02
N ASP A 202 26.48 0.18 49.85
CA ASP A 202 25.15 -0.24 49.40
C ASP A 202 24.47 0.86 48.57
N ALA A 203 24.61 2.13 48.98
CA ALA A 203 24.12 3.27 48.21
C ALA A 203 24.82 3.40 46.85
N ALA A 204 26.14 3.17 46.79
CA ALA A 204 26.91 3.16 45.56
C ALA A 204 26.48 2.03 44.61
N ASP A 205 26.30 0.81 45.13
CA ASP A 205 25.87 -0.35 44.36
C ASP A 205 24.43 -0.18 43.84
N PHE A 206 23.53 0.32 44.68
CA PHE A 206 22.16 0.67 44.27
C PHE A 206 22.15 1.71 43.16
N SER A 207 22.94 2.78 43.32
CA SER A 207 23.07 3.84 42.31
C SER A 207 23.62 3.30 40.99
N ALA A 208 24.66 2.47 41.03
CA ALA A 208 25.23 1.82 39.85
C ALA A 208 24.19 0.94 39.14
N ALA A 209 23.42 0.14 39.88
CA ALA A 209 22.34 -0.67 39.31
C ALA A 209 21.25 0.19 38.65
N LYS A 210 20.89 1.33 39.25
CA LYS A 210 19.94 2.29 38.67
C LYS A 210 20.48 2.92 37.39
N HIS A 211 21.75 3.34 37.37
CA HIS A 211 22.42 3.84 36.18
C HIS A 211 22.38 2.80 35.04
N CYS A 212 22.81 1.56 35.30
CA CYS A 212 22.80 0.51 34.29
C CYS A 212 21.40 0.28 33.70
N ARG A 213 20.35 0.29 34.55
CA ARG A 213 18.97 0.18 34.07
C ARG A 213 18.56 1.38 33.21
N MET A 214 18.92 2.59 33.61
CA MET A 214 18.62 3.80 32.87
C MET A 214 19.32 3.80 31.50
N GLU A 215 20.57 3.37 31.45
CA GLU A 215 21.36 3.25 30.22
C GLU A 215 20.72 2.26 29.23
N VAL A 216 20.24 1.11 29.69
CA VAL A 216 19.50 0.15 28.86
C VAL A 216 18.22 0.76 28.29
N LEU A 217 17.45 1.49 29.11
CA LEU A 217 16.22 2.15 28.66
C LEU A 217 16.52 3.25 27.64
N LEU A 218 17.55 4.05 27.89
CA LEU A 218 17.96 5.12 26.98
C LEU A 218 18.45 4.56 25.64
N LYS A 219 19.25 3.49 25.67
CA LYS A 219 19.67 2.78 24.46
C LYS A 219 18.48 2.24 23.68
N LYS A 220 17.47 1.70 24.37
CA LYS A 220 16.22 1.29 23.72
C LYS A 220 15.53 2.47 23.03
N CYS A 221 15.43 3.63 23.69
CA CYS A 221 14.88 4.84 23.07
C CYS A 221 15.64 5.23 21.80
N VAL A 222 16.98 5.27 21.85
CA VAL A 222 17.82 5.57 20.67
C VAL A 222 17.53 4.59 19.54
N THR A 223 17.53 3.28 19.81
CA THR A 223 17.23 2.28 18.77
C THR A 223 15.81 2.41 18.21
N THR A 224 14.83 2.79 19.02
CA THR A 224 13.45 3.04 18.56
C THR A 224 13.39 4.26 17.63
N VAL A 225 14.12 5.33 17.95
CA VAL A 225 14.19 6.54 17.11
C VAL A 225 14.87 6.23 15.77
N ASP A 226 16.00 5.53 15.80
CA ASP A 226 16.71 5.12 14.59
C ASP A 226 15.85 4.23 13.69
N THR A 227 15.17 3.24 14.29
CA THR A 227 14.27 2.35 13.54
C THR A 227 13.06 3.08 12.98
N ALA A 228 12.45 4.00 13.74
CA ALA A 228 11.34 4.83 13.27
C ALA A 228 11.77 5.73 12.09
N SER A 229 12.94 6.36 12.18
CA SER A 229 13.50 7.19 11.09
C SER A 229 13.76 6.36 9.82
N MET A 230 14.36 5.17 9.96
CA MET A 230 14.54 4.26 8.83
C MET A 230 13.22 3.78 8.23
N HIS A 231 12.22 3.48 9.08
CA HIS A 231 10.89 3.08 8.62
C HIS A 231 10.19 4.20 7.85
N TRP A 232 10.27 5.44 8.33
CA TRP A 232 9.75 6.62 7.63
C TRP A 232 10.37 6.75 6.23
N LYS A 233 11.71 6.75 6.13
CA LYS A 233 12.41 6.85 4.84
C LYS A 233 12.00 5.76 3.86
N ARG A 234 11.88 4.51 4.34
CA ARG A 234 11.43 3.39 3.51
C ARG A 234 9.98 3.55 3.05
N ALA A 235 9.10 4.02 3.93
CA ALA A 235 7.70 4.27 3.59
C ALA A 235 7.57 5.37 2.53
N GLN A 236 8.28 6.48 2.69
CA GLN A 236 8.32 7.57 1.72
C GLN A 236 8.83 7.10 0.34
N GLN A 237 9.93 6.35 0.30
CA GLN A 237 10.46 5.77 -0.94
C GLN A 237 9.45 4.83 -1.62
N SER A 238 8.80 3.96 -0.85
CA SER A 238 7.78 3.03 -1.35
C SER A 238 6.59 3.77 -1.97
N VAL A 239 6.11 4.84 -1.33
CA VAL A 239 5.00 5.65 -1.88
C VAL A 239 5.42 6.36 -3.17
N ASN A 240 6.63 6.94 -3.22
CA ASN A 240 7.14 7.57 -4.43
C ASN A 240 7.29 6.58 -5.60
N GLU A 241 7.80 5.38 -5.32
CA GLU A 241 7.93 4.31 -6.31
C GLU A 241 6.55 3.87 -6.83
N MET A 242 5.60 3.63 -5.92
CA MET A 242 4.22 3.28 -6.28
C MET A 242 3.55 4.38 -7.12
N SER A 243 3.74 5.65 -6.77
CA SER A 243 3.19 6.79 -7.52
C SER A 243 3.77 6.84 -8.94
N SER A 244 5.09 6.65 -9.09
CA SER A 244 5.74 6.61 -10.40
C SER A 244 5.29 5.41 -11.25
N GLN A 245 5.12 4.24 -10.63
CA GLN A 245 4.57 3.05 -11.30
C GLN A 245 3.13 3.30 -11.76
N HIS A 246 2.29 3.94 -10.94
CA HIS A 246 0.91 4.26 -11.29
C HIS A 246 0.83 5.24 -12.48
N VAL A 247 1.65 6.29 -12.47
CA VAL A 247 1.75 7.23 -13.62
C VAL A 247 2.16 6.47 -14.89
N SER A 248 3.22 5.65 -14.81
CA SER A 248 3.73 4.90 -15.97
C SER A 248 2.68 3.92 -16.53
N ALA A 249 1.98 3.20 -15.65
CA ALA A 249 0.92 2.27 -16.05
C ALA A 249 -0.27 2.99 -16.71
N LEU A 250 -0.65 4.15 -16.20
CA LEU A 250 -1.72 4.95 -16.77
C LEU A 250 -1.33 5.57 -18.12
N GLU A 251 -0.11 6.10 -18.25
CA GLU A 251 0.41 6.61 -19.52
C GLU A 251 0.42 5.52 -20.60
N GLN A 252 0.81 4.29 -20.23
CA GLN A 252 0.74 3.15 -21.14
C GLN A 252 -0.70 2.83 -21.54
N LEU A 253 -1.64 2.84 -20.60
CA LEU A 253 -3.05 2.62 -20.89
C LEU A 253 -3.63 3.70 -21.82
N VAL A 254 -3.34 4.98 -21.54
CA VAL A 254 -3.76 6.13 -22.36
C VAL A 254 -3.20 6.00 -23.77
N ARG A 255 -1.93 5.63 -23.93
CA ARG A 255 -1.32 5.38 -25.24
C ARG A 255 -2.02 4.25 -25.98
N ASN A 256 -2.22 3.10 -25.34
CA ASN A 256 -2.89 1.95 -25.95
C ASN A 256 -4.32 2.28 -26.43
N VAL A 257 -5.08 3.03 -25.62
CA VAL A 257 -6.45 3.45 -26.00
C VAL A 257 -6.42 4.48 -27.13
N SER A 258 -5.47 5.42 -27.10
CA SER A 258 -5.29 6.42 -28.16
C SER A 258 -4.93 5.75 -29.49
N ASP A 259 -3.97 4.81 -29.47
CA ASP A 259 -3.58 3.99 -30.63
C ASP A 259 -4.77 3.16 -31.15
N GLY A 260 -5.60 2.63 -30.25
CA GLY A 260 -6.85 1.95 -30.61
C GLY A 260 -7.86 2.88 -31.29
N ASN A 261 -7.99 4.13 -30.85
CA ASN A 261 -8.83 5.14 -31.49
C ASN A 261 -8.30 5.54 -32.88
N GLU A 262 -6.97 5.63 -33.04
CA GLU A 262 -6.32 5.84 -34.33
C GLU A 262 -6.64 4.70 -35.31
N GLN A 263 -6.49 3.45 -34.84
CA GLN A 263 -6.79 2.27 -35.65
C GLN A 263 -8.26 2.21 -36.05
N HIS A 264 -9.18 2.53 -35.15
CA HIS A 264 -10.61 2.54 -35.44
C HIS A 264 -10.98 3.59 -36.50
N ASP A 265 -10.38 4.79 -36.48
CA ASP A 265 -10.57 5.79 -37.53
C ASP A 265 -10.03 5.29 -38.89
N ALA A 266 -8.87 4.62 -38.89
CA ALA A 266 -8.29 4.02 -40.09
C ALA A 266 -9.17 2.89 -40.67
N ASP A 267 -9.71 2.01 -39.81
CA ASP A 267 -10.59 0.91 -40.21
C ASP A 267 -11.89 1.44 -40.83
N ILE A 268 -12.50 2.48 -40.23
CA ILE A 268 -13.69 3.13 -40.78
C ILE A 268 -13.38 3.84 -42.11
N ALA A 269 -12.22 4.48 -42.22
CA ALA A 269 -11.78 5.08 -43.47
C ALA A 269 -11.63 4.03 -44.59
N SER A 270 -11.02 2.89 -44.28
CA SER A 270 -10.87 1.75 -45.20
C SER A 270 -12.22 1.13 -45.59
N ALA A 271 -13.10 0.89 -44.62
CA ALA A 271 -14.44 0.37 -44.89
C ALA A 271 -15.26 1.33 -45.77
N ARG A 272 -15.12 2.64 -45.54
CA ARG A 272 -15.72 3.67 -46.40
C ARG A 272 -15.19 3.58 -47.84
N THR A 273 -13.87 3.51 -48.05
CA THR A 273 -13.33 3.44 -49.42
C THR A 273 -13.81 2.19 -50.14
N VAL A 274 -13.81 1.03 -49.48
CA VAL A 274 -14.34 -0.22 -50.05
C VAL A 274 -15.83 -0.10 -50.41
N ALA A 275 -16.63 0.51 -49.55
CA ALA A 275 -18.04 0.73 -49.84
C ALA A 275 -18.29 1.77 -50.95
N GLU A 276 -17.43 2.79 -51.09
CA GLU A 276 -17.51 3.78 -52.17
C GLU A 276 -17.15 3.12 -53.52
N GLU A 277 -16.11 2.29 -53.53
CA GLU A 277 -15.72 1.46 -54.67
C GLU A 277 -16.81 0.46 -55.07
N ASP A 278 -17.45 -0.22 -54.10
CA ASP A 278 -18.54 -1.16 -54.36
C ASP A 278 -19.77 -0.45 -54.95
N VAL A 279 -20.15 0.70 -54.39
CA VAL A 279 -21.24 1.52 -54.94
C VAL A 279 -20.91 2.01 -56.36
N ALA A 280 -19.68 2.46 -56.61
CA ALA A 280 -19.24 2.88 -57.94
C ALA A 280 -19.30 1.71 -58.94
N ARG A 281 -18.74 0.55 -58.58
CA ARG A 281 -18.75 -0.67 -59.39
C ARG A 281 -20.17 -1.12 -59.71
N ASN A 282 -21.04 -1.19 -58.71
CA ASN A 282 -22.44 -1.59 -58.90
C ASN A 282 -23.19 -0.58 -59.77
N SER A 283 -22.88 0.71 -59.64
CA SER A 283 -23.45 1.76 -60.51
C SER A 283 -22.98 1.60 -61.96
N ASP A 284 -21.70 1.34 -62.19
CA ASP A 284 -21.14 1.07 -63.52
C ASP A 284 -21.72 -0.20 -64.14
N GLU A 285 -21.86 -1.29 -63.35
CA GLU A 285 -22.50 -2.53 -63.80
C GLU A 285 -23.98 -2.30 -64.16
N PHE A 286 -24.70 -1.51 -63.35
CA PHE A 286 -26.08 -1.15 -63.65
C PHE A 286 -26.21 -0.33 -64.94
N LEU A 287 -25.32 0.65 -65.14
CA LEU A 287 -25.25 1.43 -66.38
C LEU A 287 -24.94 0.55 -67.59
N HIS A 288 -23.94 -0.33 -67.50
CA HIS A 288 -23.61 -1.28 -68.56
C HIS A 288 -24.78 -2.22 -68.89
N ASN A 289 -25.47 -2.73 -67.87
CA ASN A 289 -26.67 -3.55 -68.06
C ASN A 289 -27.78 -2.78 -68.77
N PHE A 290 -27.99 -1.51 -68.41
CA PHE A 290 -28.97 -0.64 -69.07
C PHE A 290 -28.58 -0.37 -70.54
N GLU A 291 -27.32 -0.08 -70.83
CA GLU A 291 -26.81 0.07 -72.19
C GLU A 291 -26.99 -1.22 -73.01
N SER A 292 -26.65 -2.38 -72.44
CA SER A 292 -26.83 -3.68 -73.10
C SER A 292 -28.30 -4.00 -73.39
N ILE A 293 -29.21 -3.68 -72.46
CA ILE A 293 -30.66 -3.83 -72.69
C ILE A 293 -31.12 -2.86 -73.78
N SER A 294 -30.68 -1.60 -73.74
CA SER A 294 -31.02 -0.60 -74.75
C SER A 294 -30.52 -0.97 -76.15
N GLU A 295 -29.33 -1.55 -76.26
CA GLU A 295 -28.80 -2.07 -77.51
C GLU A 295 -29.63 -3.25 -78.03
N LYS A 296 -29.93 -4.24 -77.19
CA LYS A 296 -30.82 -5.36 -77.55
C LYS A 296 -32.22 -4.89 -77.96
N GLU A 297 -32.74 -3.87 -77.29
CA GLU A 297 -34.01 -3.23 -77.65
C GLU A 297 -33.91 -2.58 -79.03
N ARG A 298 -32.84 -1.82 -79.31
CA ARG A 298 -32.60 -1.19 -80.61
C ARG A 298 -32.45 -2.23 -81.72
N GLU A 299 -31.72 -3.31 -81.48
CA GLU A 299 -31.62 -4.45 -82.40
C GLU A 299 -32.98 -5.10 -82.66
N SER A 300 -33.76 -5.34 -81.59
CA SER A 300 -35.12 -5.90 -81.70
C SER A 300 -36.04 -4.98 -82.50
N VAL A 301 -36.02 -3.67 -82.23
CA VAL A 301 -36.77 -2.65 -82.97
C VAL A 301 -36.32 -2.60 -84.43
N SER A 302 -35.02 -2.64 -84.72
CA SER A 302 -34.48 -2.70 -86.08
C SER A 302 -34.91 -3.98 -86.80
N GLY A 303 -34.92 -5.12 -86.11
CA GLY A 303 -35.40 -6.39 -86.65
C GLY A 303 -36.89 -6.34 -87.01
N ILE A 304 -37.72 -5.80 -86.12
CA ILE A 304 -39.14 -5.55 -86.38
C ILE A 304 -39.30 -4.60 -87.57
N MET A 305 -38.55 -3.51 -87.62
CA MET A 305 -38.58 -2.54 -88.72
C MET A 305 -38.24 -3.20 -90.06
N GLY A 306 -37.20 -4.04 -90.09
CA GLY A 306 -36.81 -4.79 -91.29
C GLY A 306 -37.88 -5.77 -91.76
N VAL A 307 -38.55 -6.48 -90.82
CA VAL A 307 -39.70 -7.33 -91.14
C VAL A 307 -40.86 -6.49 -91.67
N VAL A 308 -41.16 -5.34 -91.06
CA VAL A 308 -42.21 -4.43 -91.50
C VAL A 308 -41.92 -3.89 -92.91
N GLU A 309 -40.67 -3.50 -93.21
CA GLU A 309 -40.24 -3.07 -94.54
C GLU A 309 -40.34 -4.20 -95.58
N ALA A 310 -39.98 -5.43 -95.23
CA ALA A 310 -40.13 -6.59 -96.11
C ALA A 310 -41.61 -6.90 -96.41
N HIS A 311 -42.48 -6.82 -95.40
CA HIS A 311 -43.92 -6.93 -95.57
C HIS A 311 -44.47 -5.79 -96.44
N SER A 312 -44.03 -4.55 -96.20
CA SER A 312 -44.41 -3.37 -96.99
C SER A 312 -44.03 -3.56 -98.47
N SER A 313 -42.80 -4.01 -98.74
CA SER A 313 -42.31 -4.32 -100.09
C SER A 313 -43.11 -5.45 -100.75
N SER A 314 -43.46 -6.48 -99.99
CA SER A 314 -44.30 -7.59 -100.49
C SER A 314 -45.72 -7.13 -100.85
N ILE A 315 -46.32 -6.24 -100.05
CA ILE A 315 -47.61 -5.63 -100.36
C ILE A 315 -47.51 -4.73 -101.59
N GLN A 316 -46.40 -4.00 -101.75
CA GLN A 316 -46.17 -3.18 -102.93
C GLN A 316 -46.01 -4.02 -104.19
N ASN A 317 -45.23 -5.10 -104.15
CA ASN A 317 -45.13 -6.08 -105.24
C ASN A 317 -46.49 -6.70 -105.56
N LEU A 318 -47.28 -7.08 -104.55
CA LEU A 318 -48.64 -7.59 -104.75
C LEU A 318 -49.53 -6.55 -105.44
N ARG A 319 -49.41 -5.28 -105.05
CA ARG A 319 -50.14 -4.17 -105.70
C ARG A 319 -49.70 -3.98 -107.15
N GLU A 320 -48.41 -4.06 -107.43
CA GLU A 320 -47.85 -3.96 -108.78
C GLU A 320 -48.24 -5.15 -109.66
N ASP A 321 -48.19 -6.38 -109.13
CA ASP A 321 -48.69 -7.60 -109.78
C ASP A 321 -50.19 -7.55 -110.04
N TYR A 322 -50.98 -7.09 -109.07
CA TYR A 322 -52.42 -6.93 -109.23
C TYR A 322 -52.75 -5.84 -110.25
N SER A 323 -52.00 -4.73 -110.25
CA SER A 323 -52.07 -3.70 -111.29
C SER A 323 -51.73 -4.29 -112.65
N GLY A 324 -50.66 -5.08 -112.75
CA GLY A 324 -50.20 -5.77 -113.94
C GLY A 324 -51.25 -6.73 -114.49
N GLN A 325 -51.76 -7.64 -113.65
CA GLN A 325 -52.87 -8.56 -113.98
C GLN A 325 -54.14 -7.81 -114.37
N ALA A 326 -54.47 -6.70 -113.71
CA ALA A 326 -55.63 -5.89 -114.09
C ALA A 326 -55.45 -5.26 -115.48
N THR A 327 -54.24 -4.81 -115.84
CA THR A 327 -53.92 -4.38 -117.21
C THR A 327 -53.94 -5.53 -118.20
N ASP A 328 -53.42 -6.71 -117.86
CA ASP A 328 -53.46 -7.89 -118.74
C ASP A 328 -54.89 -8.36 -118.99
N VAL A 329 -55.73 -8.42 -117.96
CA VAL A 329 -57.17 -8.70 -118.10
C VAL A 329 -57.84 -7.63 -118.96
N LYS A 330 -57.50 -6.34 -118.79
CA LYS A 330 -58.02 -5.27 -119.63
C LYS A 330 -57.61 -5.44 -121.10
N VAL A 331 -56.36 -5.80 -121.38
CA VAL A 331 -55.85 -6.10 -122.74
C VAL A 331 -56.52 -7.36 -123.31
N GLN A 332 -56.74 -8.39 -122.48
CA GLN A 332 -57.38 -9.63 -122.88
C GLN A 332 -58.86 -9.42 -123.22
N ILE A 333 -59.57 -8.60 -122.44
CA ILE A 333 -60.92 -8.12 -122.74
C ILE A 333 -60.92 -7.34 -124.06
N GLN A 334 -59.98 -6.40 -124.22
CA GLN A 334 -59.89 -5.59 -125.44
C GLN A 334 -59.61 -6.46 -126.68
N SER A 335 -58.71 -7.45 -126.59
CA SER A 335 -58.46 -8.42 -127.69
C SER A 335 -59.64 -9.35 -127.97
N THR A 336 -60.42 -9.70 -126.94
CA THR A 336 -61.58 -10.60 -127.08
C THR A 336 -62.72 -9.89 -127.80
N PHE A 337 -62.96 -8.61 -127.48
CA PHE A 337 -64.01 -7.82 -128.12
C PHE A 337 -63.61 -7.26 -129.50
N GLU A 338 -62.31 -7.03 -129.76
CA GLU A 338 -61.87 -6.50 -131.06
C GLU A 338 -61.50 -7.57 -132.11
N GLN A 339 -61.12 -8.81 -131.72
CA GLN A 339 -60.63 -9.83 -132.68
C GLN A 339 -61.45 -11.12 -132.81
N LYS A 340 -62.41 -11.40 -131.91
CA LYS A 340 -63.15 -12.69 -131.90
C LYS A 340 -64.67 -12.57 -131.99
N TYR A 341 -65.19 -11.37 -132.20
CA TYR A 341 -66.63 -11.15 -132.32
C TYR A 341 -66.95 -10.26 -133.53
N MET A 342 -66.82 -10.83 -134.73
CA MET A 342 -67.53 -10.37 -135.92
C MET A 342 -68.15 -11.59 -136.61
N ASP A 343 -69.48 -11.59 -136.60
CA ASP A 343 -70.41 -12.42 -137.36
C ASP A 343 -70.51 -13.92 -137.01
N TYR A 344 -71.49 -14.25 -136.15
CA TYR A 344 -72.43 -15.30 -136.55
C TYR A 344 -73.84 -15.15 -135.94
N GLU A 345 -74.79 -15.52 -136.79
CA GLU A 345 -76.25 -15.36 -136.78
C GLU A 345 -77.04 -15.98 -135.61
N PRO A 346 -78.32 -15.58 -135.43
CA PRO A 346 -79.21 -16.10 -134.40
C PRO A 346 -79.65 -17.54 -134.68
N SER A 347 -79.00 -18.52 -134.05
CA SER A 347 -79.50 -19.89 -133.98
C SER A 347 -80.54 -20.02 -132.86
N GLY A 348 -81.80 -19.79 -133.21
CA GLY A 348 -82.94 -19.98 -132.33
C GLY A 348 -83.10 -21.44 -131.91
N LEU A 349 -82.58 -21.78 -130.73
CA LEU A 349 -83.09 -22.83 -129.84
C LEU A 349 -82.90 -22.36 -128.40
N THR A 350 -83.92 -21.70 -127.88
CA THR A 350 -84.04 -21.27 -126.49
C THR A 350 -84.19 -22.50 -125.59
N PRO A 351 -83.26 -22.79 -124.65
CA PRO A 351 -83.45 -23.82 -123.66
C PRO A 351 -84.45 -23.34 -122.59
N VAL A 352 -85.43 -24.18 -122.30
CA VAL A 352 -86.46 -23.98 -121.26
C VAL A 352 -85.80 -23.95 -119.88
N ARG A 353 -86.39 -23.19 -118.95
CA ARG A 353 -86.02 -23.12 -117.51
C ARG A 353 -85.69 -24.52 -116.95
N CYS A 354 -84.44 -24.71 -116.56
CA CYS A 354 -84.05 -25.68 -115.55
C CYS A 354 -83.98 -24.94 -114.21
N GLU A 355 -84.89 -25.28 -113.31
CA GLU A 355 -84.72 -25.01 -111.89
C GLU A 355 -83.70 -26.01 -111.31
N LEU A 356 -82.97 -25.51 -110.29
CA LEU A 356 -82.06 -26.20 -109.35
C LEU A 356 -80.58 -26.27 -109.79
N ASP A 357 -79.60 -26.06 -108.91
CA ASP A 357 -79.61 -26.33 -107.47
C ASP A 357 -78.84 -25.24 -106.69
N VAL A 358 -79.57 -24.35 -106.01
CA VAL A 358 -78.97 -23.46 -105.01
C VAL A 358 -79.17 -24.16 -103.67
N PRO A 359 -78.11 -24.43 -102.90
CA PRO A 359 -78.25 -25.08 -101.60
C PRO A 359 -79.29 -24.32 -100.76
N SER A 360 -80.26 -25.04 -100.23
CA SER A 360 -81.31 -24.45 -99.41
C SER A 360 -80.69 -23.68 -98.24
N LYS A 361 -81.41 -22.69 -97.68
CA LYS A 361 -80.97 -21.99 -96.46
C LYS A 361 -80.55 -22.99 -95.35
N GLY A 362 -81.21 -24.15 -95.27
CA GLY A 362 -80.85 -25.22 -94.33
C GLY A 362 -79.49 -25.87 -94.62
N THR A 363 -79.08 -25.99 -95.88
CA THR A 363 -77.78 -26.54 -96.30
C THR A 363 -76.63 -25.54 -96.08
N ILE A 364 -76.92 -24.24 -96.16
CA ILE A 364 -75.95 -23.16 -95.83
C ILE A 364 -75.83 -23.00 -94.31
N GLU A 365 -76.91 -23.18 -93.55
CA GLU A 365 -76.88 -23.18 -92.08
C GLU A 365 -76.20 -24.43 -91.50
N SER A 366 -76.22 -25.59 -92.17
CA SER A 366 -75.48 -26.79 -91.75
C SER A 366 -73.95 -26.70 -91.90
N LEU A 367 -73.44 -25.70 -92.63
CA LEU A 367 -72.01 -25.45 -92.81
C LEU A 367 -71.48 -24.28 -91.97
N ARG A 368 -72.34 -23.60 -91.20
CA ARG A 368 -71.87 -22.65 -90.18
C ARG A 368 -71.28 -23.44 -89.01
N ALA A 369 -70.14 -22.97 -88.51
CA ALA A 369 -69.67 -23.37 -87.20
C ALA A 369 -70.79 -23.15 -86.17
N LEU A 370 -70.92 -24.08 -85.23
CA LEU A 370 -71.79 -23.93 -84.06
C LEU A 370 -71.53 -22.56 -83.39
N PRO A 371 -72.53 -21.91 -82.77
CA PRO A 371 -72.31 -20.69 -82.00
C PRO A 371 -71.15 -20.88 -81.02
N MET A 372 -70.36 -19.83 -80.78
CA MET A 372 -69.14 -19.89 -79.95
C MET A 372 -69.40 -20.53 -78.58
N GLU A 373 -70.59 -20.33 -78.04
CA GLU A 373 -71.07 -20.91 -76.79
C GLU A 373 -71.19 -22.45 -76.86
N SER A 374 -71.66 -22.99 -77.98
CA SER A 374 -71.77 -24.44 -78.20
C SER A 374 -70.41 -25.11 -78.48
N LEU A 375 -69.48 -24.41 -79.15
CA LEU A 375 -68.09 -24.88 -79.31
C LEU A 375 -67.33 -24.87 -77.97
N LEU A 376 -67.61 -23.90 -77.10
CA LEU A 376 -67.07 -23.85 -75.74
C LEU A 376 -67.64 -24.96 -74.84
N GLU A 377 -68.92 -25.32 -75.00
CA GLU A 377 -69.53 -26.45 -74.29
C GLU A 377 -68.97 -27.81 -74.78
N GLU A 378 -68.82 -28.03 -76.10
CA GLU A 378 -68.21 -29.25 -76.67
C GLU A 378 -66.73 -29.40 -76.28
N PHE A 379 -65.99 -28.28 -76.18
CA PHE A 379 -64.63 -28.27 -75.64
C PHE A 379 -64.60 -28.60 -74.13
N ARG A 380 -65.56 -28.09 -73.34
CA ARG A 380 -65.70 -28.44 -71.90
C ARG A 380 -66.15 -29.88 -71.68
N GLU A 381 -66.95 -30.45 -72.57
CA GLU A 381 -67.47 -31.83 -72.47
C GLU A 381 -66.40 -32.87 -72.86
N ASN A 382 -65.53 -32.55 -73.82
CA ASN A 382 -64.36 -33.37 -74.19
C ASN A 382 -63.11 -33.10 -73.34
N HIS A 383 -63.09 -32.01 -72.56
CA HIS A 383 -62.07 -31.69 -71.55
C HIS A 383 -62.74 -31.33 -70.21
N PRO A 384 -63.31 -32.31 -69.49
CA PRO A 384 -63.98 -32.05 -68.23
C PRO A 384 -63.02 -31.40 -67.23
N TYR A 385 -63.41 -30.20 -66.79
CA TYR A 385 -62.71 -29.43 -65.77
C TYR A 385 -63.00 -30.06 -64.40
N GLU A 386 -62.08 -30.87 -63.87
CA GLU A 386 -62.12 -31.33 -62.47
C GLU A 386 -61.70 -30.18 -61.52
N PRO A 387 -62.59 -29.67 -60.65
CA PRO A 387 -62.21 -28.74 -59.61
C PRO A 387 -61.59 -29.52 -58.43
N PRO A 388 -60.39 -29.17 -57.94
CA PRO A 388 -59.79 -29.90 -56.83
C PRO A 388 -60.44 -29.49 -55.50
N SER A 389 -61.39 -30.31 -55.03
CA SER A 389 -61.78 -30.35 -53.62
C SER A 389 -60.99 -31.44 -52.89
N ASN A 390 -60.11 -30.97 -52.01
CA ASN A 390 -59.59 -31.61 -50.78
C ASN A 390 -58.99 -33.03 -50.78
N THR A 391 -57.74 -33.02 -50.30
CA THR A 391 -57.01 -33.98 -49.44
C THR A 391 -56.25 -35.18 -50.04
N LYS A 392 -54.91 -35.02 -50.01
CA LYS A 392 -53.84 -35.98 -49.58
C LYS A 392 -53.71 -37.27 -50.40
N GLU A 393 -52.58 -37.59 -51.07
CA GLU A 393 -51.33 -38.12 -50.51
C GLU A 393 -50.35 -38.59 -51.65
N LEU A 394 -49.04 -38.35 -51.42
CA LEU A 394 -47.83 -39.15 -51.73
C LEU A 394 -47.37 -39.55 -53.17
N LYS A 395 -46.24 -38.91 -53.59
CA LYS A 395 -44.95 -39.46 -54.16
C LYS A 395 -44.97 -40.28 -55.48
N PRO A 396 -43.81 -40.53 -56.15
CA PRO A 396 -42.71 -39.65 -56.59
C PRO A 396 -42.26 -39.93 -58.06
N SER A 397 -41.55 -39.01 -58.73
CA SER A 397 -40.68 -39.33 -59.90
C SER A 397 -39.41 -38.48 -59.82
N LEU A 398 -38.20 -39.04 -59.63
CA LEU A 398 -37.34 -39.76 -60.56
C LEU A 398 -37.08 -38.99 -61.87
N ILE A 399 -36.18 -38.00 -61.80
CA ILE A 399 -34.93 -37.89 -62.59
C ILE A 399 -34.09 -36.73 -61.99
N PRO A 400 -32.75 -36.88 -61.88
CA PRO A 400 -31.93 -36.16 -60.92
C PRO A 400 -31.24 -34.93 -61.53
N ARG A 401 -31.13 -33.85 -60.75
CA ARG A 401 -30.04 -32.88 -60.92
C ARG A 401 -29.32 -32.69 -59.58
N SER A 402 -28.06 -33.09 -59.59
CA SER A 402 -27.11 -32.97 -58.48
C SER A 402 -26.51 -31.56 -58.41
N PRO A 403 -25.91 -31.19 -57.25
CA PRO A 403 -25.68 -29.82 -56.83
C PRO A 403 -24.23 -29.35 -57.03
N LEU A 404 -24.03 -28.03 -57.11
CA LEU A 404 -22.75 -27.34 -56.88
C LEU A 404 -23.06 -26.25 -55.83
N ILE A 405 -22.72 -26.47 -54.56
CA ILE A 405 -21.41 -26.22 -53.90
C ILE A 405 -21.14 -24.71 -53.72
N GLN A 406 -21.45 -24.25 -52.51
CA GLN A 406 -20.61 -23.54 -51.52
C GLN A 406 -19.67 -22.37 -51.90
N ILE A 407 -19.74 -21.34 -51.04
CA ILE A 407 -18.64 -20.53 -50.46
C ILE A 407 -17.99 -19.56 -51.46
N ASN A 408 -17.96 -18.25 -51.22
CA ASN A 408 -17.46 -17.49 -50.05
C ASN A 408 -18.25 -16.19 -49.89
#